data_AF-A0AAN7F6M3-F1
#
_entry.id   AF-A0AAN7F6M3-F1
#
_cell.length_a   1.000
_cell.length_b   1.000
_cell.length_c   1.000
_cell.angle_alpha   90.00
_cell.angle_beta   90.00
_cell.angle_gamma   90.00
#
_symmetry.space_group_name_H-M   'P 1'
#
loop_
_entity.id
_entity.type
_entity.pdbx_description
1 polymer ?
#
loop_
_entity_poly.entity_id
_entity_poly.type
_entity_poly.pdbx_seq_one_letter_code
_entity_poly.pdbx_strand_id
1 'polypeptide(L)'
;MIVMVRILLTLMGGRHDNKPYHPIDNREGVIQMGLAENQLCFDLIQKWIRRNPKASICTAKGVHEFKNIAIFQDYHGFKEFRQAVTNFIHKARGGRVTFDPSRIVMSGGATGANEIVMSCDAFLVPSPCYPVFPREGLISNLIFCETHLDDSFTIIHRVI
;
A
#
# COMPACT_ATOMS: atom_id res chain seq x y z
N MET A 1 12.44 -7.79 -4.61
CA MET A 1 13.76 -7.26 -4.19
C MET A 1 13.70 -5.81 -3.66
N ILE A 2 12.54 -5.30 -3.20
CA ILE A 2 12.43 -3.95 -2.60
C ILE A 2 12.03 -4.02 -1.11
N VAL A 3 11.57 -5.17 -0.62
CA VAL A 3 11.02 -5.31 0.75
C VAL A 3 12.11 -5.55 1.81
N MET A 4 13.26 -6.10 1.43
CA MET A 4 14.28 -6.60 2.36
C MET A 4 15.18 -5.52 2.99
N VAL A 5 15.05 -4.24 2.59
CA VAL A 5 15.86 -3.13 3.10
C VAL A 5 15.21 -2.44 4.32
N ARG A 6 13.98 -2.80 4.69
CA ARG A 6 13.22 -2.04 5.71
C ARG A 6 13.51 -2.40 7.17
N ILE A 7 14.08 -3.57 7.46
CA ILE A 7 14.28 -4.05 8.85
C ILE A 7 15.30 -3.18 9.61
N LEU A 8 16.25 -2.55 8.90
CA LEU A 8 17.35 -1.82 9.55
C LEU A 8 17.08 -0.31 9.78
N LEU A 9 16.01 0.28 9.24
CA LEU A 9 15.90 1.75 9.11
C LEU A 9 14.82 2.42 9.97
N THR A 10 14.04 1.70 10.77
CA THR A 10 12.99 2.31 11.60
C THR A 10 13.53 3.16 12.77
N LEU A 11 14.84 3.13 13.04
CA LEU A 11 15.48 3.98 14.07
C LEU A 11 15.93 5.36 13.55
N MET A 12 15.78 5.64 12.24
CA MET A 12 16.29 6.88 11.62
C MET A 12 15.22 7.94 11.35
N GLY A 13 13.92 7.64 11.52
CA GLY A 13 12.82 8.57 11.21
C GLY A 13 12.92 9.90 11.96
N GLY A 14 13.14 9.87 13.28
CA GLY A 14 13.27 11.08 14.09
C GLY A 14 14.53 11.92 13.81
N ARG A 15 15.55 11.37 13.14
CA ARG A 15 16.75 12.14 12.74
C ARG A 15 16.53 12.88 11.44
N HIS A 16 15.77 12.30 10.51
CA HIS A 16 15.39 12.96 9.27
C HIS A 16 14.55 14.21 9.52
N ASP A 17 13.49 14.09 10.32
CA ASP A 17 12.51 15.18 10.51
C ASP A 17 13.13 16.44 11.15
N ASN A 18 14.14 16.25 12.00
CA ASN A 18 14.85 17.33 12.67
C ASN A 18 15.94 17.98 11.80
N LYS A 19 16.49 17.26 10.80
CA LYS A 19 17.60 17.75 9.97
C LYS A 19 17.51 17.18 8.55
N PRO A 20 16.46 17.50 7.77
CA PRO A 20 16.27 16.90 6.46
C PRO A 20 17.32 17.40 5.47
N TYR A 21 17.84 16.50 4.63
CA TYR A 21 18.74 16.87 3.54
C TYR A 21 18.04 17.80 2.53
N HIS A 22 18.71 18.88 2.13
CA HIS A 22 18.33 19.69 0.98
C HIS A 22 19.59 20.05 0.17
N PRO A 23 19.60 19.87 -1.15
CA PRO A 23 20.81 20.06 -1.97
C PRO A 23 21.36 21.49 -1.97
N ILE A 24 20.55 22.47 -1.60
CA ILE A 24 20.93 23.89 -1.53
C ILE A 24 20.99 24.35 -0.08
N ASP A 25 19.89 24.15 0.66
CA ASP A 25 19.71 24.77 1.98
C ASP A 25 20.31 23.96 3.13
N ASN A 26 20.55 22.66 2.94
CA ASN A 26 21.06 21.79 4.01
C ASN A 26 21.74 20.52 3.46
N ARG A 27 22.93 20.67 2.88
CA ARG A 27 23.69 19.56 2.30
C ARG A 27 24.17 18.53 3.32
N GLU A 28 24.28 18.92 4.58
CA GLU A 28 24.67 18.07 5.71
C GLU A 28 23.45 17.42 6.41
N GLY A 29 22.26 17.57 5.85
CA GLY A 29 21.05 16.93 6.36
C GLY A 29 21.01 15.44 6.08
N VAL A 30 20.11 14.75 6.78
CA VAL A 30 19.87 13.31 6.67
C VAL A 30 19.05 13.02 5.41
N ILE A 31 19.54 12.09 4.59
CA ILE A 31 18.84 11.64 3.38
C ILE A 31 17.83 10.55 3.76
N GLN A 32 16.58 10.70 3.32
CA GLN A 32 15.53 9.73 3.62
C GLN A 32 15.65 8.48 2.74
N MET A 33 16.13 7.39 3.35
CA MET A 33 16.23 6.07 2.72
C MET A 33 15.35 5.01 3.41
N GLY A 34 14.60 5.40 4.45
CA GLY A 34 13.80 4.48 5.28
C GLY A 34 12.34 4.31 4.84
N LEU A 35 11.88 5.06 3.83
CA LEU A 35 10.49 5.07 3.39
C LEU A 35 10.35 4.35 2.05
N ALA A 36 9.44 3.38 1.99
CA ALA A 36 9.15 2.62 0.78
C ALA A 36 8.17 3.39 -0.11
N GLU A 37 8.68 4.41 -0.79
CA GLU A 37 7.92 5.24 -1.72
C GLU A 37 8.44 5.11 -3.16
N ASN A 38 7.52 5.16 -4.12
CA ASN A 38 7.86 5.15 -5.54
C ASN A 38 7.56 6.51 -6.16
N GLN A 39 8.62 7.28 -6.43
CA GLN A 39 8.54 8.58 -7.10
C GLN A 39 9.00 8.51 -8.57
N LEU A 40 9.38 7.33 -9.07
CA LEU A 40 10.05 7.15 -10.36
C LEU A 40 9.13 7.33 -11.59
N CYS A 41 7.81 7.33 -11.39
CA CYS A 41 6.83 7.33 -12.48
C CYS A 41 5.78 8.45 -12.38
N PHE A 42 6.02 9.46 -11.53
CA PHE A 42 5.08 10.58 -11.37
C PHE A 42 4.90 11.39 -12.65
N ASP A 43 5.94 11.53 -13.46
CA ASP A 43 5.89 12.19 -14.77
C ASP A 43 4.87 11.53 -15.71
N LEU A 44 4.81 10.19 -15.73
CA LEU A 44 3.86 9.42 -16.54
C LEU A 44 2.42 9.67 -16.11
N ILE A 45 2.17 9.64 -14.80
CA ILE A 45 0.83 9.87 -14.23
C ILE A 45 0.40 11.33 -14.48
N GLN A 46 1.28 12.29 -14.22
CA GLN A 46 0.98 13.71 -14.48
C GLN A 46 0.69 13.99 -15.95
N LYS A 47 1.48 13.41 -16.86
CA LYS A 47 1.27 13.52 -18.31
C LYS A 47 -0.06 12.92 -18.73
N TRP A 48 -0.46 11.80 -18.13
CA TRP A 48 -1.77 11.19 -18.39
C TRP A 48 -2.91 12.09 -17.88
N ILE A 49 -2.83 12.62 -16.65
CA ILE A 49 -3.86 13.51 -16.09
C ILE A 49 -4.06 14.75 -16.96
N ARG A 50 -2.97 15.41 -17.38
CA ARG A 50 -3.03 16.60 -18.26
C ARG A 50 -3.72 16.31 -19.59
N ARG A 51 -3.52 15.11 -20.15
CA ARG A 51 -4.13 14.67 -21.41
C ARG A 51 -5.59 14.22 -21.26
N ASN A 52 -6.03 13.90 -20.04
CA ASN A 52 -7.34 13.36 -19.74
C ASN A 52 -8.10 14.23 -18.70
N PRO A 53 -8.38 15.50 -19.00
CA PRO A 53 -8.99 16.42 -18.03
C PRO A 53 -10.37 15.93 -17.54
N LYS A 54 -11.13 15.23 -18.38
CA LYS A 54 -12.44 14.67 -18.00
C LYS A 54 -12.37 13.63 -16.87
N ALA A 55 -11.20 13.02 -16.62
CA ALA A 55 -11.05 11.96 -15.63
C ALA A 55 -10.99 12.46 -14.17
N SER A 56 -10.93 13.77 -13.94
CA SER A 56 -10.92 14.36 -12.60
C SER A 56 -12.04 15.40 -12.45
N ILE A 57 -12.79 15.28 -11.35
CA ILE A 57 -13.81 16.25 -10.92
C ILE A 57 -13.21 17.63 -10.60
N CYS A 58 -11.90 17.70 -10.37
CA CYS A 58 -11.18 18.94 -10.09
C CYS A 58 -10.86 19.74 -11.37
N THR A 59 -11.46 19.42 -12.52
CA THR A 59 -11.31 20.18 -13.77
C THR A 59 -12.66 20.67 -14.28
N ALA A 60 -12.66 21.77 -15.02
CA ALA A 60 -13.86 22.30 -15.66
C ALA A 60 -14.55 21.29 -16.61
N LYS A 61 -13.80 20.33 -17.17
CA LYS A 61 -14.35 19.30 -18.06
C LYS A 61 -14.91 18.09 -17.30
N GLY A 62 -14.47 17.82 -16.07
CA GLY A 62 -14.92 16.67 -15.27
C GLY A 62 -15.91 17.02 -14.15
N VAL A 63 -16.06 18.30 -13.80
CA VAL A 63 -16.91 18.77 -12.69
C VAL A 63 -18.38 18.35 -12.80
N HIS A 64 -18.88 18.06 -14.00
CA HIS A 64 -20.26 17.58 -14.21
C HIS A 64 -20.55 16.25 -13.48
N GLU A 65 -19.55 15.41 -13.26
CA GLU A 65 -19.67 14.16 -12.50
C GLU A 65 -19.62 14.36 -10.98
N PHE A 66 -19.36 15.58 -10.49
CA PHE A 66 -19.20 15.86 -9.06
C PHE A 66 -20.39 15.39 -8.24
N LYS A 67 -21.62 15.71 -8.67
CA LYS A 67 -22.83 15.32 -7.96
C LYS A 67 -22.97 13.81 -7.86
N ASN A 68 -22.67 13.09 -8.95
CA ASN A 68 -22.74 11.62 -8.99
C ASN A 68 -21.70 10.98 -8.05
N ILE A 69 -20.48 11.53 -8.01
CA ILE A 69 -19.39 11.00 -7.19
C ILE A 69 -19.57 11.36 -5.71
N ALA A 70 -19.97 12.60 -5.40
CA ALA A 70 -20.06 13.10 -4.03
C ALA A 70 -21.16 12.41 -3.20
N ILE A 71 -22.24 11.96 -3.83
CA ILE A 71 -23.34 11.26 -3.15
C ILE A 71 -23.20 9.74 -3.20
N PHE A 72 -22.14 9.22 -3.83
CA PHE A 72 -21.97 7.78 -3.99
C PHE A 72 -21.60 7.14 -2.64
N GLN A 73 -22.41 6.18 -2.20
CA GLN A 73 -22.26 5.54 -0.88
C GLN A 73 -22.31 4.00 -0.95
N ASP A 74 -22.38 3.40 -2.15
CA ASP A 74 -22.38 1.94 -2.28
C ASP A 74 -21.01 1.39 -1.86
N TYR A 75 -21.02 0.52 -0.85
CA TYR A 75 -19.82 -0.09 -0.29
C TYR A 75 -19.08 -1.01 -1.29
N HIS A 76 -19.75 -1.48 -2.35
CA HIS A 76 -19.07 -2.23 -3.40
C HIS A 76 -18.13 -1.33 -4.23
N GLY A 77 -18.32 -0.01 -4.22
CA GLY A 77 -17.61 0.89 -5.11
C GLY A 77 -18.15 0.86 -6.55
N PHE A 78 -17.76 1.86 -7.33
CA PHE A 78 -18.13 1.97 -8.75
C PHE A 78 -17.78 0.68 -9.52
N LYS A 79 -18.74 0.17 -10.30
CA LYS A 79 -18.54 -1.05 -11.10
C LYS A 79 -17.39 -0.88 -12.09
N GLU A 80 -17.31 0.29 -12.73
CA GLU A 80 -16.27 0.68 -13.67
C GLU A 80 -14.90 0.67 -12.99
N PHE A 81 -14.83 1.12 -11.74
CA PHE A 81 -13.60 1.11 -10.96
C PHE A 81 -13.17 -0.31 -10.62
N ARG A 82 -14.07 -1.17 -10.15
CA ARG A 82 -13.76 -2.59 -9.88
C ARG A 82 -13.28 -3.31 -11.14
N GLN A 83 -13.90 -3.07 -12.28
CA GLN A 83 -13.45 -3.63 -13.57
C GLN A 83 -12.07 -3.11 -13.98
N ALA A 84 -11.78 -1.83 -13.75
CA ALA A 84 -10.46 -1.28 -14.03
C ALA A 84 -9.38 -1.93 -13.15
N VAL A 85 -9.68 -2.18 -11.87
CA VAL A 85 -8.78 -2.88 -10.93
C VAL A 85 -8.52 -4.32 -11.38
N THR A 86 -9.55 -5.09 -11.74
CA THR A 86 -9.34 -6.47 -12.22
C THR A 86 -8.48 -6.52 -13.48
N ASN A 87 -8.72 -5.61 -14.43
CA ASN A 87 -7.94 -5.48 -15.66
C ASN A 87 -6.47 -5.10 -15.35
N PHE A 88 -6.25 -4.21 -14.37
CA PHE A 88 -4.92 -3.82 -13.94
C PHE A 88 -4.15 -5.01 -13.33
N ILE A 89 -4.77 -5.75 -12.40
CA ILE A 89 -4.13 -6.91 -11.77
C ILE A 89 -3.87 -8.02 -12.79
N HIS A 90 -4.81 -8.28 -13.70
CA HIS A 90 -4.63 -9.21 -14.82
C HIS A 90 -3.39 -8.85 -15.64
N LYS A 91 -3.25 -7.58 -16.04
CA LYS A 91 -2.08 -7.09 -16.79
C LYS A 91 -0.79 -7.19 -15.96
N ALA A 92 -0.82 -6.82 -14.69
CA ALA A 92 0.33 -6.91 -13.79
C ALA A 92 0.83 -8.35 -13.58
N ARG A 93 -0.06 -9.35 -13.73
CA ARG A 93 0.27 -10.78 -13.70
C ARG A 93 0.62 -11.36 -15.07
N GLY A 94 0.87 -10.51 -16.06
CA GLY A 94 1.25 -10.92 -17.42
C GLY A 94 0.12 -11.61 -18.18
N GLY A 95 -1.14 -11.32 -17.84
CA GLY A 95 -2.32 -11.88 -18.50
C GLY A 95 -2.65 -13.33 -18.14
N ARG A 96 -1.97 -13.91 -17.15
CA ARG A 96 -2.08 -15.36 -16.83
C ARG A 96 -3.26 -15.73 -15.95
N VAL A 97 -3.90 -14.76 -15.30
CA VAL A 97 -5.00 -14.97 -14.36
C VAL A 97 -6.07 -13.89 -14.55
N THR A 98 -7.33 -14.26 -14.33
CA THR A 98 -8.48 -13.36 -14.40
C THR A 98 -9.15 -13.25 -13.03
N PHE A 99 -9.75 -12.09 -12.75
CA PHE A 99 -10.44 -11.82 -11.49
C PHE A 99 -11.87 -11.40 -11.78
N ASP A 100 -12.81 -11.95 -11.02
CA ASP A 100 -14.23 -11.57 -11.07
C ASP A 100 -14.42 -10.19 -10.39
N PRO A 101 -14.87 -9.15 -11.09
CA PRO A 101 -15.09 -7.82 -10.52
C PRO A 101 -16.12 -7.80 -9.39
N SER A 102 -17.04 -8.78 -9.33
CA SER A 102 -18.02 -8.90 -8.24
C SER A 102 -17.37 -9.29 -6.90
N ARG A 103 -16.16 -9.85 -6.94
CA ARG A 103 -15.39 -10.26 -5.76
C ARG A 103 -14.35 -9.23 -5.29
N ILE A 104 -14.28 -8.08 -5.95
CA ILE A 104 -13.39 -6.97 -5.52
C ILE A 104 -14.12 -6.16 -4.46
N VAL A 105 -13.53 -6.10 -3.27
CA VAL A 105 -13.98 -5.28 -2.14
C VAL A 105 -12.95 -4.18 -1.89
N MET A 106 -13.42 -2.95 -1.68
CA MET A 106 -12.57 -1.79 -1.42
C MET A 106 -12.33 -1.63 0.08
N SER A 107 -11.15 -1.12 0.44
CA SER A 107 -10.76 -0.82 1.83
C SER A 107 -9.99 0.49 1.90
N GLY A 108 -9.72 0.98 3.12
CA GLY A 108 -8.81 2.10 3.40
C GLY A 108 -7.34 1.77 3.12
N GLY A 109 -7.03 1.38 1.87
CA GLY A 109 -5.71 0.90 1.47
C GLY A 109 -5.39 -0.51 2.00
N ALA A 110 -4.13 -0.90 1.84
CA ALA A 110 -3.64 -2.21 2.28
C ALA A 110 -3.73 -2.40 3.80
N THR A 111 -3.60 -1.33 4.58
CA THR A 111 -3.77 -1.36 6.04
C THR A 111 -5.18 -1.81 6.43
N GLY A 112 -6.22 -1.11 5.95
CA GLY A 112 -7.60 -1.50 6.23
C GLY A 112 -7.99 -2.85 5.64
N ALA A 113 -7.40 -3.25 4.51
CA ALA A 113 -7.61 -4.61 3.96
C ALA A 113 -7.07 -5.68 4.91
N ASN A 114 -5.83 -5.50 5.40
CA ASN A 114 -5.22 -6.43 6.34
C ASN A 114 -6.01 -6.50 7.64
N GLU A 115 -6.45 -5.36 8.18
CA GLU A 115 -7.28 -5.31 9.40
C GLU A 115 -8.58 -6.13 9.25
N ILE A 116 -9.31 -5.95 8.14
CA ILE A 116 -10.55 -6.70 7.88
C ILE A 116 -10.26 -8.21 7.81
N VAL A 117 -9.26 -8.61 7.02
CA VAL A 117 -8.92 -10.04 6.81
C VAL A 117 -8.36 -10.67 8.07
N MET A 118 -7.58 -9.93 8.85
CA MET A 118 -6.83 -10.44 9.99
C MET A 118 -7.56 -10.24 11.34
N SER A 119 -8.82 -9.81 11.31
CA SER A 119 -9.70 -9.71 12.49
C SER A 119 -10.06 -11.06 13.13
N CYS A 120 -9.65 -12.18 12.53
CA CYS A 120 -9.89 -13.54 13.01
C CYS A 120 -8.86 -14.03 14.06
N ASP A 121 -8.99 -15.28 14.48
CA ASP A 121 -8.34 -15.85 15.67
C ASP A 121 -6.81 -15.83 15.71
N ALA A 122 -6.10 -16.27 14.66
CA ALA A 122 -4.64 -16.25 14.63
C ALA A 122 -4.09 -16.40 13.21
N PHE A 123 -3.00 -15.70 12.90
CA PHE A 123 -2.30 -15.79 11.61
C PHE A 123 -0.81 -16.10 11.79
N LEU A 124 -0.30 -17.01 10.96
CA LEU A 124 1.14 -17.24 10.84
C LEU A 124 1.75 -16.18 9.89
N VAL A 125 2.80 -15.50 10.35
CA VAL A 125 3.51 -14.48 9.54
C VAL A 125 5.00 -14.82 9.47
N PRO A 126 5.58 -15.01 8.27
CA PRO A 126 7.00 -15.31 8.13
C PRO A 126 7.86 -14.10 8.52
N SER A 127 8.92 -14.33 9.27
CA SER A 127 9.95 -13.34 9.60
C SER A 127 11.08 -13.39 8.56
N PRO A 128 11.62 -12.23 8.14
CA PRO A 128 11.21 -10.88 8.54
C PRO A 128 9.98 -10.37 7.79
N CYS A 129 9.09 -9.68 8.51
CA CYS A 129 7.85 -9.16 7.96
C CYS A 129 7.80 -7.62 7.96
N TYR A 130 6.70 -7.09 7.41
CA TYR A 130 6.41 -5.65 7.44
C TYR A 130 6.19 -5.17 8.89
N PRO A 131 7.00 -4.23 9.42
CA PRO A 131 7.03 -3.94 10.86
C PRO A 131 5.78 -3.24 11.43
N VAL A 132 4.83 -2.80 10.59
CA VAL A 132 3.54 -2.26 11.07
C VAL A 132 2.67 -3.37 11.67
N PHE A 133 2.81 -4.62 11.20
CA PHE A 133 2.07 -5.76 11.72
C PHE A 133 2.20 -5.94 13.25
N PRO A 134 3.42 -6.00 13.83
CA PRO A 134 3.58 -6.12 15.29
C PRO A 134 3.41 -4.81 16.06
N ARG A 135 3.56 -3.63 15.44
CA ARG A 135 3.79 -2.37 16.17
C ARG A 135 2.52 -1.58 16.49
N GLU A 136 1.42 -1.79 15.77
CA GLU A 136 0.26 -0.92 15.88
C GLU A 136 -0.98 -1.57 16.51
N GLY A 137 -0.88 -2.79 17.05
CA GLY A 137 -2.02 -3.46 17.69
C GLY A 137 -3.24 -3.68 16.77
N LEU A 138 -3.09 -3.37 15.47
CA LEU A 138 -4.09 -3.54 14.42
C LEU A 138 -4.54 -5.00 14.27
N ILE A 139 -3.70 -5.95 14.73
CA ILE A 139 -3.95 -7.38 14.64
C ILE A 139 -3.44 -8.01 15.94
N SER A 140 -4.36 -8.33 16.84
CA SER A 140 -4.05 -8.84 18.18
C SER A 140 -3.54 -10.28 18.20
N ASN A 141 -3.54 -11.01 17.08
CA ASN A 141 -3.25 -12.44 17.05
C ASN A 141 -2.26 -12.87 15.95
N LEU A 142 -1.09 -12.23 15.90
CA LEU A 142 -0.02 -12.64 14.97
C LEU A 142 0.98 -13.58 15.64
N ILE A 143 1.24 -14.71 14.97
CA ILE A 143 2.27 -15.69 15.33
C ILE A 143 3.40 -15.56 14.31
N PHE A 144 4.53 -15.02 14.75
CA PHE A 144 5.68 -14.84 13.89
C PHE A 144 6.51 -16.11 13.83
N CYS A 145 6.79 -16.57 12.62
CA CYS A 145 7.56 -17.78 12.35
C CYS A 145 8.83 -17.46 11.57
N GLU A 146 9.99 -17.95 12.02
CA GLU A 146 11.19 -17.98 11.19
C GLU A 146 11.04 -19.11 10.18
N THR A 147 11.13 -18.81 8.89
CA THR A 147 11.18 -19.83 7.85
C THR A 147 12.63 -20.20 7.60
N HIS A 148 12.96 -21.49 7.73
CA HIS A 148 14.29 -22.03 7.46
C HIS A 148 14.39 -22.52 6.01
N LEU A 149 15.62 -22.72 5.54
CA LEU A 149 15.90 -23.16 4.16
C LEU A 149 15.47 -24.62 3.88
N ASP A 150 15.19 -25.39 4.92
CA ASP A 150 14.78 -26.79 4.88
C ASP A 150 13.25 -26.97 4.97
N ASP A 151 12.49 -25.93 4.62
CA ASP A 151 11.02 -25.84 4.73
C ASP A 151 10.48 -26.01 6.16
N SER A 152 11.35 -26.05 7.18
CA SER A 152 10.94 -26.02 8.59
C SER A 152 10.69 -24.58 9.05
N PHE A 153 9.96 -24.43 10.16
CA PHE A 153 9.78 -23.12 10.78
C PHE A 153 9.84 -23.20 12.30
N THR A 154 10.28 -22.10 12.90
CA THR A 154 10.30 -21.94 14.36
C THR A 154 9.39 -20.79 14.76
N ILE A 155 8.51 -21.01 15.74
CA ILE A 155 7.69 -19.94 16.30
C ILE A 155 8.60 -19.05 17.15
N ILE A 156 8.82 -17.81 16.71
CA ILE A 156 9.73 -16.87 17.37
C ILE A 156 8.96 -16.08 18.43
N HIS A 157 7.75 -15.63 18.11
CA HIS A 157 7.02 -14.68 18.94
C HIS A 157 5.51 -14.80 18.74
N ARG A 158 4.77 -14.73 19.84
CA ARG A 158 3.31 -14.63 19.86
C ARG A 158 2.94 -13.28 20.45
N VAL A 159 2.33 -12.42 19.65
CA VAL A 159 1.65 -11.23 20.16
C VAL A 159 0.27 -11.72 20.59
N ILE A 160 -0.02 -11.66 21.89
CA ILE A 160 -1.33 -11.94 22.51
C ILE A 160 -1.88 -10.62 23.03
#